data_AF-W4PEI3-F1
#
_entry.id   AF-W4PEI3-F1
#
_cell.length_a   1.000
_cell.length_b   1.000
_cell.length_c   1.000
_cell.angle_alpha   90.00
_cell.angle_beta   90.00
_cell.angle_gamma   90.00
#
_symmetry.space_group_name_H-M   'P 1'
#
loop_
_entity.id
_entity.type
_entity.pdbx_description
1 polymer ?
#
loop_
_entity_poly.entity_id
_entity_poly.type
_entity_poly.pdbx_seq_one_letter_code
_entity_poly.pdbx_strand_id
1 'polypeptide(L)'
;MDGDDPSGTYWGDTREEVYEQCKSIIDAYWRPEYEQYGTPQELFIKSVTFIEAKLSDNIKLMSSDPTYLANLVNQSEEQRARDLDGNWKYKSAGDDIIKMAHMEAMYSNSIQIGDGVRRASCDAAFDGGDSLVLFLWEGWHIRDIFVCKLDSKKTIYAVKAKLEEWHVREENFTYDLNGLGQIFKGFFPNAMPFNNRESVEEKFKYIYANLKSQAAYMFAQKIINREISIENTLLERKFSGKGFENVPLRQILDKERKAIRKAEESDGNGWTIIKKIMMKRLVGHSPDFIEAMLMRMIFEIKHKRKHIKGLGLI
;
A
#
# COMPACT_ATOMS: atom_id res chain seq x y z
N MET A 1 0.53 35.84 -27.72
CA MET A 1 0.93 34.95 -26.61
C MET A 1 -0.18 35.06 -25.59
N ASP A 2 -1.06 34.07 -25.58
CA ASP A 2 -2.13 34.03 -24.60
C ASP A 2 -1.50 33.35 -23.38
N GLY A 3 -1.01 34.16 -22.43
CA GLY A 3 -0.20 33.72 -21.28
C GLY A 3 -0.93 32.82 -20.28
N ASP A 4 -2.01 32.18 -20.71
CA ASP A 4 -2.89 31.32 -19.93
C ASP A 4 -2.44 29.85 -19.93
N ASP A 5 -1.60 29.42 -20.90
CA ASP A 5 -1.09 28.05 -20.99
C ASP A 5 0.44 28.02 -21.25
N PRO A 6 1.23 27.25 -20.46
CA PRO A 6 2.67 27.09 -20.66
C PRO A 6 3.07 26.59 -22.05
N SER A 7 2.20 25.85 -22.75
CA SER A 7 2.42 25.39 -24.12
C SER A 7 2.43 26.51 -25.16
N GLY A 8 1.90 27.69 -24.83
CA GLY A 8 1.96 28.90 -25.65
C GLY A 8 3.20 29.77 -25.41
N THR A 9 4.12 29.36 -24.53
CA THR A 9 5.33 30.12 -24.19
C THR A 9 6.51 29.69 -25.06
N TYR A 10 7.24 30.66 -25.61
CA TYR A 10 8.50 30.42 -26.34
C TYR A 10 9.67 30.30 -25.35
N TRP A 11 10.49 29.26 -25.51
CA TRP A 11 11.61 28.96 -24.64
C TRP A 11 12.92 28.87 -25.44
N GLY A 12 14.02 29.25 -24.81
CA GLY A 12 15.36 29.19 -25.41
C GLY A 12 16.42 29.47 -24.34
N ASP A 13 17.66 29.07 -24.64
CA ASP A 13 18.78 29.20 -23.70
C ASP A 13 19.34 30.63 -23.69
N THR A 14 19.03 31.42 -24.71
CA THR A 14 19.43 32.83 -24.84
C THR A 14 18.25 33.71 -25.26
N ARG A 15 18.34 35.02 -25.00
CA ARG A 15 17.28 35.96 -25.40
C ARG A 15 17.19 36.09 -26.92
N GLU A 16 18.33 35.99 -27.60
CA GLU A 16 18.43 36.07 -29.06
C GLU A 16 17.68 34.91 -29.72
N GLU A 17 17.82 33.70 -29.18
CA GLU A 17 17.11 32.52 -29.67
C GLU A 17 15.59 32.64 -29.49
N VAL A 18 15.14 33.06 -28.30
CA VAL A 18 13.71 33.28 -28.05
C VAL A 18 13.15 34.39 -28.94
N TYR A 19 13.93 35.46 -29.15
CA TYR A 19 13.54 36.56 -30.03
C TYR A 19 13.32 36.08 -31.46
N GLU A 20 14.23 35.31 -32.05
CA GLU A 20 14.06 34.81 -33.41
C GLU A 20 12.86 33.85 -33.55
N GLN A 21 12.53 33.07 -32.50
CA GLN A 21 11.34 32.21 -32.50
C GLN A 21 10.00 33.00 -32.52
N CYS A 22 9.96 34.20 -31.93
CA CYS A 22 8.74 35.00 -31.80
C CYS A 22 8.87 36.45 -32.32
N LYS A 23 9.80 36.65 -33.25
CA LYS A 23 10.19 37.97 -33.79
C LYS A 23 9.03 38.76 -34.36
N SER A 24 8.22 38.11 -35.21
CA SER A 24 7.05 38.75 -35.81
C SER A 24 6.03 39.24 -34.79
N ILE A 25 5.97 38.60 -33.61
CA ILE A 25 5.10 39.00 -32.52
C ILE A 25 5.72 40.19 -31.78
N ILE A 26 6.99 40.11 -31.39
CA ILE A 26 7.66 41.19 -30.66
C ILE A 26 7.71 42.46 -31.53
N ASP A 27 8.10 42.34 -32.80
CA ASP A 27 8.24 43.48 -33.72
C ASP A 27 6.90 44.16 -34.03
N ALA A 28 5.78 43.43 -33.97
CA ALA A 28 4.45 44.02 -34.14
C ALA A 28 4.05 44.97 -32.99
N TYR A 29 4.65 44.81 -31.81
CA TYR A 29 4.44 45.68 -30.64
C TYR A 29 5.62 46.61 -30.37
N TRP A 30 6.73 46.45 -31.08
CA TRP A 30 7.89 47.33 -30.97
C TRP A 30 7.60 48.71 -31.54
N ARG A 31 8.08 49.75 -30.86
CA ARG A 31 8.01 51.13 -31.35
C ARG A 31 9.33 51.85 -31.10
N PRO A 32 9.77 52.75 -31.99
CA PRO A 32 11.05 53.46 -31.84
C PRO A 32 11.21 54.19 -30.51
N GLU A 33 10.12 54.64 -29.88
CA GLU A 33 10.16 55.34 -28.60
C GLU A 33 10.66 54.45 -27.44
N TYR A 34 10.68 53.13 -27.61
CA TYR A 34 11.17 52.18 -26.62
C TYR A 34 12.68 51.98 -26.63
N GLU A 35 13.40 52.42 -27.68
CA GLU A 35 14.86 52.28 -27.80
C GLU A 35 15.61 52.89 -26.60
N GLN A 36 15.05 53.95 -26.00
CA GLN A 36 15.64 54.59 -24.82
C GLN A 36 15.66 53.70 -23.56
N TYR A 37 14.86 52.63 -23.53
CA TYR A 37 14.72 51.73 -22.38
C TYR A 37 15.48 50.41 -22.54
N GLY A 38 16.05 50.15 -23.72
CA GLY A 38 16.81 48.94 -24.01
C GLY A 38 16.42 48.32 -25.36
N THR A 39 16.95 47.12 -25.61
CA THR A 39 16.65 46.36 -26.83
C THR A 39 15.31 45.62 -26.73
N PRO A 40 14.68 45.24 -27.86
CA PRO A 40 13.47 44.41 -27.85
C PRO A 40 13.64 43.13 -27.02
N GLN A 41 14.81 42.49 -27.12
CA GLN A 41 15.17 41.28 -26.38
C GLN A 41 15.13 41.50 -24.87
N GLU A 42 15.68 42.60 -24.37
CA GLU A 42 15.74 42.90 -22.93
C GLU A 42 14.37 43.27 -22.35
N LEU A 43 13.54 43.95 -23.15
CA LEU A 43 12.26 44.47 -22.69
C LEU A 43 11.14 43.43 -22.75
N PHE A 44 11.10 42.62 -23.80
CA PHE A 44 10.01 41.68 -24.07
C PHE A 44 10.29 40.25 -23.59
N ILE A 45 11.55 39.87 -23.33
CA ILE A 45 11.91 38.51 -22.97
C ILE A 45 12.35 38.45 -21.51
N LYS A 46 11.60 37.68 -20.71
CA LYS A 46 11.94 37.42 -19.30
C LYS A 46 12.88 36.23 -19.20
N SER A 47 13.77 36.29 -18.21
CA SER A 47 14.68 35.19 -17.87
C SER A 47 14.24 34.58 -16.54
N VAL A 48 14.32 33.26 -16.44
CA VAL A 48 14.09 32.53 -15.22
C VAL A 48 15.26 31.58 -14.98
N THR A 49 15.67 31.45 -13.73
CA THR A 49 16.68 30.47 -13.31
C THR A 49 16.08 29.65 -12.20
N PHE A 50 16.05 28.33 -12.39
CA PHE A 50 15.64 27.42 -11.34
C PHE A 50 16.87 27.08 -10.49
N ILE A 51 16.79 27.37 -9.20
CA ILE A 51 17.84 27.02 -8.24
C ILE A 51 17.27 25.87 -7.40
N GLU A 52 17.81 24.67 -7.60
CA GLU A 52 17.53 23.54 -6.72
C GLU A 52 18.27 23.76 -5.40
N ALA A 53 17.56 23.68 -4.28
CA ALA A 53 18.13 23.72 -2.94
C ALA A 53 17.50 22.62 -2.09
N LYS A 54 18.33 21.94 -1.32
CA LYS A 54 17.96 20.94 -0.31
C LYS A 54 18.09 21.55 1.08
N LEU A 55 17.55 20.86 2.09
CA LEU A 55 17.71 21.27 3.48
C LEU A 55 19.19 21.42 3.88
N SER A 56 20.08 20.58 3.34
CA SER A 56 21.53 20.66 3.54
C SER A 56 22.12 21.99 3.11
N ASP A 57 21.50 22.67 2.15
CA ASP A 57 21.98 23.94 1.61
C ASP A 57 21.58 25.13 2.51
N ASN A 58 20.67 24.90 3.48
CA ASN A 58 20.25 25.90 4.46
C ASN A 58 21.13 25.88 5.72
N ILE A 59 22.37 26.35 5.57
CA ILE A 59 23.40 26.39 6.62
C ILE A 59 22.92 27.09 7.90
N LYS A 60 22.14 28.17 7.76
CA LYS A 60 21.64 28.94 8.92
C LYS A 60 20.62 28.15 9.74
N LEU A 61 19.65 27.51 9.08
CA LEU A 61 18.63 26.72 9.76
C LEU A 61 19.25 25.51 10.48
N MET A 62 20.17 24.81 9.80
CA MET A 62 20.87 23.65 10.38
C MET A 62 21.76 24.03 11.57
N SER A 63 22.26 25.27 11.60
CA SER A 63 23.06 25.77 12.73
C SER A 63 22.19 26.22 13.90
N SER A 64 20.98 26.72 13.66
CA SER A 64 20.07 27.21 14.71
C SER A 64 19.20 26.11 15.32
N ASP A 65 18.76 25.14 14.52
CA ASP A 65 17.96 24.00 14.98
C ASP A 65 18.37 22.72 14.22
N PRO A 66 19.45 22.05 14.68
CA PRO A 66 19.88 20.76 14.12
C PRO A 66 18.81 19.66 14.27
N THR A 67 17.86 19.80 15.20
CA THR A 67 16.83 18.78 15.45
C THR A 67 15.68 18.84 14.45
N TYR A 68 15.58 19.91 13.67
CA TYR A 68 14.60 20.05 12.58
C TYR A 68 14.67 18.90 11.58
N LEU A 69 15.87 18.37 11.32
CA LEU A 69 16.08 17.18 10.50
C LEU A 69 15.34 15.95 11.05
N ALA A 70 15.36 15.75 12.38
CA ALA A 70 14.68 14.64 13.04
C ALA A 70 13.15 14.76 12.92
N ASN A 71 12.62 15.99 12.94
CA ASN A 71 11.20 16.23 12.74
C ASN A 71 10.77 15.89 11.31
N LEU A 72 11.57 16.22 10.29
CA LEU A 72 11.31 15.90 8.89
C LEU A 72 11.40 14.40 8.60
N VAL A 73 12.36 13.69 9.20
CA VAL A 73 12.50 12.23 9.05
C VAL A 73 11.29 11.48 9.63
N ASN A 74 10.66 12.04 10.67
CA ASN A 74 9.47 11.49 11.32
C ASN A 74 8.15 11.82 10.61
N GLN A 75 8.19 12.53 9.48
CA GLN A 75 6.99 12.78 8.67
C GLN A 75 6.61 11.58 7.81
N SER A 76 5.48 11.68 7.11
CA SER A 76 5.10 10.66 6.13
C SER A 76 6.17 10.50 5.04
N GLU A 77 6.26 9.31 4.46
CA GLU A 77 7.23 9.02 3.40
C GLU A 77 7.13 9.98 2.20
N GLU A 78 5.91 10.44 1.89
CA GLU A 78 5.65 11.47 0.89
C GLU A 78 6.25 12.82 1.28
N GLN A 79 5.98 13.28 2.51
CA GLN A 79 6.46 14.58 2.98
C GLN A 79 7.98 14.54 3.14
N ARG A 80 8.54 13.42 3.59
CA ARG A 80 9.99 13.19 3.63
C ARG A 80 10.60 13.22 2.23
N ALA A 81 10.02 12.52 1.25
CA ALA A 81 10.54 12.54 -0.12
C ALA A 81 10.46 13.94 -0.77
N ARG A 82 9.44 14.74 -0.42
CA ARG A 82 9.29 16.11 -0.92
C ARG A 82 10.23 17.09 -0.22
N ASP A 83 10.20 17.13 1.10
CA ASP A 83 10.84 18.17 1.91
C ASP A 83 12.31 17.85 2.20
N LEU A 84 12.66 16.56 2.34
CA LEU A 84 14.03 16.12 2.58
C LEU A 84 14.77 15.83 1.28
N ASP A 85 14.15 15.04 0.39
CA ASP A 85 14.83 14.52 -0.81
C ASP A 85 14.63 15.40 -2.06
N GLY A 86 13.80 16.46 -1.97
CA GLY A 86 13.58 17.39 -3.08
C GLY A 86 12.80 16.80 -4.26
N ASN A 87 11.98 15.77 -4.04
CA ASN A 87 11.27 15.09 -5.12
C ASN A 87 9.96 15.80 -5.52
N TRP A 88 10.01 16.64 -6.55
CA TRP A 88 8.85 17.41 -7.05
C TRP A 88 7.88 16.61 -7.93
N LYS A 89 8.22 15.39 -8.33
CA LYS A 89 7.42 14.54 -9.24
C LYS A 89 6.45 13.60 -8.51
N TYR A 90 6.28 13.76 -7.20
CA TYR A 90 5.35 12.92 -6.43
C TYR A 90 3.89 13.25 -6.79
N LYS A 91 3.29 12.43 -7.67
CA LYS A 91 1.89 12.60 -8.11
C LYS A 91 0.95 12.06 -7.02
N SER A 92 0.17 12.97 -6.45
CA SER A 92 -0.92 12.70 -5.50
C SER A 92 -2.18 12.20 -6.21
N ALA A 93 -2.19 10.91 -6.54
CA ALA A 93 -3.39 10.09 -6.53
C ALA A 93 -2.94 8.81 -5.83
N GLY A 94 -3.22 8.69 -4.53
CA GLY A 94 -2.43 7.88 -3.56
C GLY A 94 -1.67 6.70 -4.19
N ASP A 95 -0.34 6.73 -4.25
CA ASP A 95 0.41 5.73 -5.02
C ASP A 95 0.04 4.30 -4.57
N ASP A 96 -0.04 3.35 -5.52
CA ASP A 96 -0.22 1.93 -5.19
C ASP A 96 0.96 1.57 -4.27
N ILE A 97 0.71 1.32 -2.98
CA ILE A 97 1.79 1.05 -2.00
C ILE A 97 2.60 -0.16 -2.46
N ILE A 98 1.89 -1.15 -3.03
CA ILE A 98 2.48 -2.34 -3.61
C ILE A 98 2.52 -2.20 -5.14
N LYS A 99 3.70 -1.85 -5.66
CA LYS A 99 4.02 -1.79 -7.09
C LYS A 99 4.20 -3.20 -7.69
N MET A 100 4.08 -3.28 -9.02
CA MET A 100 4.24 -4.55 -9.75
C MET A 100 5.61 -5.18 -9.53
N ALA A 101 6.67 -4.37 -9.48
CA ALA A 101 8.03 -4.83 -9.20
C ALA A 101 8.16 -5.53 -7.83
N HIS A 102 7.36 -5.14 -6.83
CA HIS A 102 7.36 -5.80 -5.52
C HIS A 102 6.64 -7.15 -5.58
N MET A 103 5.57 -7.27 -6.36
CA MET A 103 4.89 -8.55 -6.60
C MET A 103 5.82 -9.53 -7.33
N GLU A 104 6.48 -9.09 -8.41
CA GLU A 104 7.46 -9.92 -9.13
C GLU A 104 8.64 -10.34 -8.23
N ALA A 105 9.10 -9.44 -7.35
CA ALA A 105 10.11 -9.77 -6.36
C ALA A 105 9.60 -10.83 -5.35
N MET A 106 8.34 -10.76 -4.91
CA MET A 106 7.72 -11.76 -4.04
C MET A 106 7.59 -13.13 -4.73
N TYR A 107 7.19 -13.14 -6.01
CA TYR A 107 7.02 -14.37 -6.78
C TYR A 107 8.34 -15.09 -7.08
N SER A 108 9.43 -14.34 -7.22
CA SER A 108 10.77 -14.88 -7.46
C SER A 108 11.63 -14.98 -6.20
N ASN A 109 11.05 -14.69 -5.03
CA ASN A 109 11.79 -14.63 -3.78
C ASN A 109 12.26 -16.02 -3.31
N SER A 110 13.41 -16.06 -2.65
CA SER A 110 13.84 -17.25 -1.92
C SER A 110 12.85 -17.59 -0.81
N ILE A 111 12.73 -18.88 -0.47
CA ILE A 111 11.79 -19.36 0.55
C ILE A 111 12.04 -18.67 1.91
N GLN A 112 11.01 -18.04 2.45
CA GLN A 112 11.00 -17.28 3.70
C GLN A 112 10.29 -18.05 4.83
N ILE A 113 10.87 -19.17 5.29
CA ILE A 113 10.24 -20.02 6.33
C ILE A 113 10.28 -19.44 7.74
N GLY A 114 11.10 -18.42 8.04
CA GLY A 114 11.14 -17.77 9.34
C GLY A 114 11.15 -18.73 10.54
N ASP A 115 10.12 -18.66 11.38
CA ASP A 115 9.94 -19.52 12.56
C ASP A 115 9.48 -20.96 12.26
N GLY A 116 9.25 -21.31 10.99
CA GLY A 116 8.78 -22.62 10.54
C GLY A 116 7.37 -22.97 11.01
N VAL A 117 6.65 -22.05 11.66
CA VAL A 117 5.35 -22.36 12.24
C VAL A 117 4.29 -22.30 11.16
N ARG A 118 3.55 -23.40 11.01
CA ARG A 118 2.40 -23.48 10.11
C ARG A 118 1.23 -22.67 10.65
N ARG A 119 0.69 -21.81 9.79
CA ARG A 119 -0.44 -20.91 10.09
C ARG A 119 -1.40 -20.88 8.91
N ALA A 120 -2.64 -20.50 9.17
CA ALA A 120 -3.62 -20.33 8.12
C ALA A 120 -4.40 -19.03 8.30
N SER A 121 -4.69 -18.37 7.19
CA SER A 121 -5.49 -17.13 7.16
C SER A 121 -6.62 -17.27 6.16
N CYS A 122 -7.82 -16.87 6.58
CA CYS A 122 -9.05 -17.15 5.85
C CYS A 122 -9.92 -15.91 5.68
N ASP A 123 -10.26 -15.58 4.44
CA ASP A 123 -11.35 -14.67 4.12
C ASP A 123 -12.58 -15.48 3.71
N ALA A 124 -13.71 -15.24 4.39
CA ALA A 124 -14.94 -16.00 4.24
C ALA A 124 -16.09 -15.06 3.88
N ALA A 125 -16.25 -14.79 2.59
CA ALA A 125 -17.39 -14.06 2.05
C ALA A 125 -18.56 -15.02 1.78
N PHE A 126 -19.70 -14.85 2.46
CA PHE A 126 -20.92 -15.66 2.21
C PHE A 126 -22.10 -14.87 1.62
N ASP A 127 -21.86 -13.72 1.01
CA ASP A 127 -22.94 -12.96 0.39
C ASP A 127 -23.08 -13.35 -1.10
N GLY A 128 -23.96 -14.33 -1.36
CA GLY A 128 -24.44 -14.63 -2.72
C GLY A 128 -23.42 -15.25 -3.69
N GLY A 129 -22.79 -16.38 -3.29
CA GLY A 129 -21.94 -17.19 -4.18
C GLY A 129 -20.44 -16.85 -4.18
N ASP A 130 -20.01 -15.99 -3.25
CA ASP A 130 -18.61 -15.64 -3.06
C ASP A 130 -17.79 -16.82 -2.49
N SER A 131 -16.49 -16.79 -2.77
CA SER A 131 -15.58 -17.90 -2.46
C SER A 131 -14.92 -17.67 -1.10
N LEU A 132 -14.79 -18.73 -0.31
CA LEU A 132 -13.83 -18.74 0.79
C LEU A 132 -12.43 -18.87 0.22
N VAL A 133 -11.51 -18.03 0.69
CA VAL A 133 -10.08 -18.10 0.36
C VAL A 133 -9.29 -18.37 1.63
N LEU A 134 -8.54 -19.46 1.64
CA LEU A 134 -7.75 -19.92 2.77
C LEU A 134 -6.31 -20.15 2.31
N PHE A 135 -5.35 -19.44 2.91
CA PHE A 135 -3.92 -19.61 2.64
C PHE A 135 -3.24 -20.44 3.73
N LEU A 136 -2.36 -21.36 3.33
CA LEU A 136 -1.40 -22.01 4.20
C LEU A 136 -0.07 -21.25 4.17
N TRP A 137 0.42 -20.92 5.36
CA TRP A 137 1.72 -20.30 5.60
C TRP A 137 2.63 -21.23 6.38
N GLU A 138 3.90 -21.25 6.05
CA GLU A 138 4.98 -21.74 6.92
C GLU A 138 5.97 -20.59 7.14
N GLY A 139 5.97 -20.01 8.34
CA GLY A 139 6.58 -18.70 8.57
C GLY A 139 5.94 -17.61 7.72
N TRP A 140 6.70 -17.13 6.70
CA TRP A 140 6.31 -16.14 5.69
C TRP A 140 6.34 -16.70 4.26
N HIS A 141 6.35 -18.02 4.13
CA HIS A 141 6.25 -18.71 2.86
C HIS A 141 4.83 -19.27 2.66
N ILE A 142 4.20 -18.90 1.55
CA ILE A 142 2.88 -19.41 1.16
C ILE A 142 3.05 -20.78 0.51
N ARG A 143 2.60 -21.81 1.22
CA ARG A 143 2.77 -23.22 0.83
C ARG A 143 1.62 -23.76 0.00
N ASP A 144 0.40 -23.33 0.29
CA ASP A 144 -0.79 -23.79 -0.42
C ASP A 144 -1.92 -22.75 -0.31
N ILE A 145 -2.92 -22.91 -1.16
CA ILE A 145 -4.15 -22.14 -1.16
C ILE A 145 -5.34 -23.07 -1.39
N PHE A 146 -6.38 -22.89 -0.60
CA PHE A 146 -7.66 -23.56 -0.75
C PHE A 146 -8.74 -22.53 -1.01
N VAL A 147 -9.47 -22.72 -2.11
CA VAL A 147 -10.60 -21.86 -2.49
C VAL A 147 -11.81 -22.74 -2.69
N CYS A 148 -12.93 -22.41 -2.04
CA CYS A 148 -14.17 -23.15 -2.21
C CYS A 148 -15.41 -22.24 -2.23
N LYS A 149 -16.41 -22.65 -3.00
CA LYS A 149 -17.76 -22.05 -3.02
C LYS A 149 -18.70 -23.06 -2.38
N LEU A 150 -18.97 -22.90 -1.09
CA LEU A 150 -19.81 -23.81 -0.32
C LEU A 150 -20.83 -23.01 0.52
N ASP A 151 -21.92 -23.66 0.91
CA ASP A 151 -22.82 -23.12 1.91
C ASP A 151 -22.12 -22.96 3.28
N SER A 152 -22.68 -22.12 4.16
CA SER A 152 -22.02 -21.71 5.41
C SER A 152 -21.65 -22.88 6.34
N LYS A 153 -22.45 -23.94 6.40
CA LYS A 153 -22.15 -25.13 7.24
C LYS A 153 -21.05 -25.99 6.64
N LYS A 154 -21.12 -26.33 5.35
CA LYS A 154 -20.09 -27.16 4.69
C LYS A 154 -18.73 -26.46 4.69
N THR A 155 -18.73 -25.14 4.62
CA THR A 155 -17.51 -24.34 4.61
C THR A 155 -16.69 -24.51 5.89
N ILE A 156 -17.33 -24.57 7.06
CA ILE A 156 -16.62 -24.76 8.33
C ILE A 156 -15.97 -26.13 8.40
N TYR A 157 -16.68 -27.19 7.99
CA TYR A 157 -16.13 -28.54 7.95
C TYR A 157 -14.99 -28.65 6.94
N ALA A 158 -15.09 -28.00 5.79
CA ALA A 158 -14.03 -27.94 4.79
C ALA A 158 -12.78 -27.23 5.35
N VAL A 159 -12.94 -26.09 6.04
CA VAL A 159 -11.83 -25.40 6.70
C VAL A 159 -11.21 -26.28 7.77
N LYS A 160 -12.02 -26.91 8.64
CA LYS A 160 -11.50 -27.81 9.68
C LYS A 160 -10.69 -28.97 9.11
N ALA A 161 -11.20 -29.63 8.07
CA ALA A 161 -10.49 -30.70 7.37
C ALA A 161 -9.20 -30.20 6.74
N LYS A 162 -9.20 -29.01 6.13
CA LYS A 162 -7.99 -28.40 5.55
C LYS A 162 -6.94 -28.02 6.59
N LEU A 163 -7.35 -27.50 7.74
CA LEU A 163 -6.41 -27.22 8.83
C LEU A 163 -5.76 -28.50 9.36
N GLU A 164 -6.52 -29.59 9.47
CA GLU A 164 -6.00 -30.90 9.86
C GLU A 164 -5.03 -31.48 8.82
N GLU A 165 -5.41 -31.45 7.53
CA GLU A 165 -4.57 -31.86 6.39
C GLU A 165 -3.25 -31.09 6.35
N TRP A 166 -3.30 -29.78 6.57
CA TRP A 166 -2.11 -28.94 6.57
C TRP A 166 -1.33 -28.96 7.89
N HIS A 167 -1.84 -29.64 8.91
CA HIS A 167 -1.30 -29.67 10.27
C HIS A 167 -1.16 -28.27 10.88
N VAL A 168 -2.14 -27.40 10.64
CA VAL A 168 -2.25 -26.08 11.27
C VAL A 168 -3.03 -26.22 12.57
N ARG A 169 -2.38 -25.91 13.68
CA ARG A 169 -3.05 -25.84 14.97
C ARG A 169 -4.07 -24.70 14.99
N GLU A 170 -5.18 -24.91 15.66
CA GLU A 170 -6.28 -23.93 15.71
C GLU A 170 -5.83 -22.56 16.19
N GLU A 171 -4.92 -22.50 17.16
CA GLU A 171 -4.35 -21.24 17.66
C GLU A 171 -3.48 -20.45 16.68
N ASN A 172 -3.16 -21.07 15.54
CA ASN A 172 -2.39 -20.51 14.44
C ASN A 172 -3.30 -20.25 13.22
N PHE A 173 -4.62 -20.32 13.40
CA PHE A 173 -5.62 -20.02 12.39
C PHE A 173 -6.25 -18.64 12.67
N THR A 174 -6.44 -17.84 11.63
CA THR A 174 -7.13 -16.54 11.67
C THR A 174 -8.19 -16.45 10.59
N TYR A 175 -9.25 -15.71 10.88
CA TYR A 175 -10.37 -15.46 9.99
C TYR A 175 -10.95 -14.07 10.24
N ASP A 176 -11.61 -13.45 9.26
CA ASP A 176 -12.33 -12.19 9.46
C ASP A 176 -13.47 -12.42 10.46
N LEU A 177 -13.46 -11.72 11.59
CA LEU A 177 -14.48 -11.83 12.63
C LEU A 177 -15.74 -11.04 12.29
N ASN A 178 -15.62 -9.97 11.50
CA ASN A 178 -16.74 -9.07 11.25
C ASN A 178 -17.74 -9.70 10.27
N GLY A 179 -19.03 -9.54 10.56
CA GLY A 179 -20.08 -10.16 9.76
C GLY A 179 -20.20 -11.68 10.00
N LEU A 180 -20.04 -12.47 8.95
CA LEU A 180 -20.29 -13.92 8.96
C LEU A 180 -19.20 -14.72 9.69
N GLY A 181 -18.05 -14.11 9.91
CA GLY A 181 -16.97 -14.61 10.75
C GLY A 181 -17.35 -15.01 12.17
N GLN A 182 -18.45 -14.46 12.69
CA GLN A 182 -18.96 -14.84 14.02
C GLN A 182 -19.24 -16.33 14.13
N ILE A 183 -19.60 -17.00 13.03
CA ILE A 183 -19.85 -18.44 13.05
C ILE A 183 -18.56 -19.20 13.35
N PHE A 184 -17.42 -18.80 12.77
CA PHE A 184 -16.12 -19.42 13.02
C PHE A 184 -15.73 -19.37 14.49
N LYS A 185 -16.11 -18.33 15.23
CA LYS A 185 -15.80 -18.18 16.66
C LYS A 185 -16.35 -19.31 17.53
N GLY A 186 -17.52 -19.87 17.17
CA GLY A 186 -18.11 -21.00 17.89
C GLY A 186 -17.42 -22.34 17.60
N PHE A 187 -16.88 -22.51 16.39
CA PHE A 187 -16.25 -23.76 15.94
C PHE A 187 -14.74 -23.81 16.15
N PHE A 188 -14.10 -22.65 16.24
CA PHE A 188 -12.65 -22.49 16.44
C PHE A 188 -12.38 -21.57 17.64
N PRO A 189 -12.71 -21.99 18.87
CA PRO A 189 -12.59 -21.15 20.07
C PRO A 189 -11.16 -20.70 20.40
N ASN A 190 -10.14 -21.44 19.97
CA ASN A 190 -8.73 -21.13 20.21
C ASN A 190 -8.08 -20.34 19.07
N ALA A 191 -8.78 -20.17 17.94
CA ALA A 191 -8.27 -19.41 16.81
C ALA A 191 -8.10 -17.93 17.16
N MET A 192 -7.27 -17.25 16.38
CA MET A 192 -6.99 -15.82 16.53
C MET A 192 -7.92 -15.03 15.60
N PRO A 193 -9.07 -14.52 16.06
CA PRO A 193 -9.98 -13.79 15.19
C PRO A 193 -9.38 -12.44 14.75
N PHE A 194 -9.60 -12.08 13.48
CA PHE A 194 -9.22 -10.79 12.94
C PHE A 194 -10.40 -9.82 13.01
N ASN A 195 -10.39 -8.88 13.97
CA ASN A 195 -11.42 -7.85 14.05
C ASN A 195 -10.97 -6.58 13.34
N ASN A 196 -11.45 -6.38 12.11
CA ASN A 196 -11.10 -5.24 11.27
C ASN A 196 -11.31 -3.87 11.94
N ARG A 197 -12.25 -3.77 12.88
CA ARG A 197 -12.65 -2.53 13.56
C ARG A 197 -11.99 -2.35 14.93
N GLU A 198 -11.18 -3.31 15.36
CA GLU A 198 -10.50 -3.22 16.65
C GLU A 198 -9.49 -2.07 16.65
N SER A 199 -9.45 -1.33 17.75
CA SER A 199 -8.44 -0.30 17.97
C SER A 199 -7.05 -0.93 18.04
N VAL A 200 -6.06 -0.21 17.55
CA VAL A 200 -4.66 -0.61 17.71
C VAL A 200 -4.20 -0.43 19.16
N GLU A 201 -3.05 -0.99 19.52
CA GLU A 201 -2.41 -0.70 20.81
C GLU A 201 -2.21 0.81 21.00
N GLU A 202 -2.29 1.31 22.24
CA GLU A 202 -2.27 2.75 22.54
C GLU A 202 -1.07 3.48 21.89
N LYS A 203 0.10 2.83 21.83
CA LYS A 203 1.31 3.38 21.20
C LYS A 203 1.18 3.63 19.69
N PHE A 204 0.17 3.08 19.04
CA PHE A 204 -0.09 3.18 17.60
C PHE A 204 -1.36 3.97 17.26
N LYS A 205 -2.10 4.48 18.25
CA LYS A 205 -3.45 5.08 18.09
C LYS A 205 -3.52 6.29 17.16
N TYR A 206 -2.41 7.00 16.98
CA TYR A 206 -2.28 8.12 16.04
C TYR A 206 -1.54 7.76 14.74
N ILE A 207 -1.03 6.52 14.65
CA ILE A 207 -0.30 6.01 13.49
C ILE A 207 -1.25 5.25 12.56
N TYR A 208 -2.19 4.46 13.12
CA TYR A 208 -3.14 3.67 12.34
C TYR A 208 -4.56 3.82 12.90
N ALA A 209 -5.55 3.90 12.01
CA ALA A 209 -6.95 4.08 12.43
C ALA A 209 -7.55 2.85 13.12
N ASN A 210 -7.12 1.65 12.75
CA ASN A 210 -7.61 0.39 13.30
C ASN A 210 -6.65 -0.77 12.96
N LEU A 211 -6.92 -1.93 13.54
CA LEU A 211 -6.17 -3.17 13.33
C LEU A 211 -6.03 -3.54 11.85
N LYS A 212 -7.09 -3.36 11.04
CA LYS A 212 -7.02 -3.62 9.59
C LYS A 212 -6.03 -2.71 8.90
N SER A 213 -6.01 -1.44 9.27
CA SER A 213 -5.10 -0.46 8.69
C SER A 213 -3.65 -0.72 9.11
N GLN A 214 -3.42 -1.07 10.39
CA GLN A 214 -2.10 -1.53 10.84
C GLN A 214 -1.63 -2.78 10.07
N ALA A 215 -2.49 -3.79 9.97
CA ALA A 215 -2.18 -5.02 9.25
C ALA A 215 -1.89 -4.76 7.76
N ALA A 216 -2.68 -3.93 7.09
CA ALA A 216 -2.47 -3.55 5.70
C ALA A 216 -1.10 -2.92 5.48
N TYR A 217 -0.75 -1.95 6.33
CA TYR A 217 0.53 -1.26 6.23
C TYR A 217 1.69 -2.24 6.46
N MET A 218 1.65 -3.02 7.54
CA MET A 218 2.70 -4.00 7.84
C MET A 218 2.83 -5.06 6.74
N PHE A 219 1.71 -5.54 6.18
CA PHE A 219 1.69 -6.49 5.08
C PHE A 219 2.36 -5.91 3.82
N ALA A 220 2.05 -4.66 3.47
CA ALA A 220 2.69 -3.98 2.35
C ALA A 220 4.20 -3.88 2.54
N GLN A 221 4.65 -3.50 3.74
CA GLN A 221 6.08 -3.44 4.07
C GLN A 221 6.77 -4.79 3.90
N LYS A 222 6.14 -5.90 4.31
CA LYS A 222 6.70 -7.24 4.11
C LYS A 222 6.87 -7.63 2.65
N ILE A 223 5.94 -7.23 1.78
CA ILE A 223 6.06 -7.45 0.33
C ILE A 223 7.21 -6.59 -0.23
N ILE A 224 7.26 -5.30 0.12
CA ILE A 224 8.28 -4.36 -0.35
C ILE A 224 9.69 -4.82 0.06
N ASN A 225 9.84 -5.29 1.30
CA ASN A 225 11.11 -5.73 1.88
C ASN A 225 11.50 -7.16 1.47
N ARG A 226 10.73 -7.82 0.59
CA ARG A 226 10.97 -9.20 0.14
C ARG A 226 11.02 -10.19 1.31
N GLU A 227 10.12 -10.03 2.26
CA GLU A 227 10.00 -10.93 3.43
C GLU A 227 8.96 -12.02 3.22
N ILE A 228 8.19 -11.97 2.13
CA ILE A 228 7.19 -12.97 1.76
C ILE A 228 7.66 -13.72 0.52
N SER A 229 7.39 -15.02 0.48
CA SER A 229 7.62 -15.89 -0.68
C SER A 229 6.41 -16.79 -0.89
N ILE A 230 6.29 -17.38 -2.06
CA ILE A 230 5.17 -18.26 -2.44
C ILE A 230 5.66 -19.44 -3.26
N GLU A 231 5.05 -20.61 -3.08
CA GLU A 231 5.32 -21.77 -3.94
C GLU A 231 4.98 -21.44 -5.40
N ASN A 232 5.97 -21.57 -6.29
CA ASN A 232 5.84 -21.21 -7.70
C ASN A 232 4.72 -21.98 -8.41
N THR A 233 4.46 -23.21 -7.99
CA THR A 233 3.39 -24.07 -8.52
C THR A 233 1.99 -23.48 -8.31
N LEU A 234 1.82 -22.61 -7.32
CA LEU A 234 0.53 -21.96 -7.03
C LEU A 234 0.21 -20.82 -7.99
N LEU A 235 1.22 -20.15 -8.55
CA LEU A 235 1.05 -18.93 -9.35
C LEU A 235 0.22 -19.15 -10.62
N GLU A 236 0.38 -20.32 -11.24
CA GLU A 236 -0.35 -20.73 -12.45
C GLU A 236 -1.66 -21.46 -12.15
N ARG A 237 -1.95 -21.74 -10.88
CA ARG A 237 -3.22 -22.36 -10.49
C ARG A 237 -4.35 -21.38 -10.75
N LYS A 238 -5.39 -21.85 -11.44
CA LYS A 238 -6.50 -21.02 -11.89
C LYS A 238 -7.67 -21.06 -10.92
N PHE A 239 -8.28 -19.90 -10.70
CA PHE A 239 -9.43 -19.72 -9.84
C PHE A 239 -10.53 -18.93 -10.55
N SER A 240 -11.77 -19.11 -10.07
CA SER A 240 -12.94 -18.39 -10.57
C SER A 240 -13.68 -17.77 -9.40
N GLY A 241 -13.94 -16.47 -9.47
CA GLY A 241 -14.65 -15.70 -8.46
C GLY A 241 -15.75 -14.85 -9.09
N LYS A 242 -16.33 -13.95 -8.31
CA LYS A 242 -17.28 -12.97 -8.84
C LYS A 242 -16.49 -11.88 -9.57
N GLY A 243 -16.63 -11.81 -10.90
CA GLY A 243 -15.93 -10.81 -11.73
C GLY A 243 -14.65 -11.32 -12.43
N PHE A 244 -14.32 -12.60 -12.29
CA PHE A 244 -13.27 -13.26 -13.07
C PHE A 244 -13.47 -14.78 -13.13
N GLU A 245 -13.05 -15.41 -14.22
CA GLU A 245 -13.21 -16.85 -14.44
C GLU A 245 -11.91 -17.48 -14.97
N ASN A 246 -11.49 -18.58 -14.36
CA ASN A 246 -10.34 -19.39 -14.77
C ASN A 246 -9.05 -18.56 -14.90
N VAL A 247 -8.81 -17.66 -13.95
CA VAL A 247 -7.67 -16.73 -13.94
C VAL A 247 -6.55 -17.27 -13.05
N PRO A 248 -5.27 -17.25 -13.50
CA PRO A 248 -4.12 -17.62 -12.67
C PRO A 248 -4.01 -16.79 -11.39
N LEU A 249 -3.56 -17.41 -10.29
CA LEU A 249 -3.36 -16.74 -9.00
C LEU A 249 -2.49 -15.49 -9.13
N ARG A 250 -1.41 -15.55 -9.92
CA ARG A 250 -0.54 -14.39 -10.18
C ARG A 250 -1.33 -13.17 -10.64
N GLN A 251 -2.19 -13.33 -11.65
CA GLN A 251 -2.97 -12.23 -12.21
C GLN A 251 -4.03 -11.72 -11.22
N ILE A 252 -4.59 -12.60 -10.39
CA ILE A 252 -5.53 -12.22 -9.32
C ILE A 252 -4.80 -11.33 -8.30
N LEU A 253 -3.67 -11.79 -7.77
CA LEU A 253 -2.87 -11.05 -6.79
C LEU A 253 -2.34 -9.73 -7.35
N ASP A 254 -1.87 -9.72 -8.60
CA ASP A 254 -1.44 -8.51 -9.29
C ASP A 254 -2.56 -7.48 -9.39
N LYS A 255 -3.80 -7.92 -9.63
CA LYS A 255 -4.94 -7.01 -9.69
C LYS A 255 -5.34 -6.53 -8.28
N GLU A 256 -5.41 -7.45 -7.33
CA GLU A 256 -5.84 -7.20 -5.96
C GLU A 256 -4.86 -6.34 -5.15
N ARG A 257 -3.57 -6.28 -5.52
CA ARG A 257 -2.58 -5.38 -4.87
C ARG A 257 -3.03 -3.92 -4.81
N LYS A 258 -3.85 -3.48 -5.77
CA LYS A 258 -4.44 -2.11 -5.82
C LYS A 258 -5.39 -1.82 -4.66
N ALA A 259 -5.87 -2.85 -3.96
CA ALA A 259 -6.71 -2.71 -2.78
C ALA A 259 -5.91 -2.18 -1.56
N ILE A 260 -4.59 -2.37 -1.53
CA ILE A 260 -3.72 -1.90 -0.45
C ILE A 260 -3.27 -0.47 -0.75
N ARG A 261 -4.15 0.47 -0.40
CA ARG A 261 -3.97 1.90 -0.67
C ARG A 261 -4.42 2.74 0.52
N LYS A 262 -3.75 3.85 0.75
CA LYS A 262 -4.17 4.84 1.76
C LYS A 262 -5.45 5.55 1.29
N ALA A 263 -6.40 5.76 2.21
CA ALA A 263 -7.55 6.63 1.97
C ALA A 263 -7.12 8.11 1.94
N GLU A 264 -7.69 8.89 1.02
CA GLU A 264 -7.43 10.34 0.91
C GLU A 264 -8.08 11.13 2.05
N GLU A 265 -9.30 10.75 2.42
CA GLU A 265 -10.02 11.28 3.57
C GLU A 265 -9.65 10.47 4.81
N SER A 266 -8.75 11.00 5.65
CA SER A 266 -8.53 10.49 7.00
C SER A 266 -8.95 11.54 8.02
N ASP A 267 -9.94 11.23 8.85
CA ASP A 267 -10.50 12.08 9.91
C ASP A 267 -9.52 12.32 11.09
N GLY A 268 -8.22 12.53 10.82
CA GLY A 268 -7.16 12.70 11.82
C GLY A 268 -6.73 11.41 12.55
N ASN A 269 -7.32 10.27 12.23
CA ASN A 269 -7.14 8.99 12.95
C ASN A 269 -5.94 8.14 12.47
N GLY A 270 -4.88 8.75 11.92
CA GLY A 270 -3.71 8.02 11.41
C GLY A 270 -3.96 7.31 10.07
N TRP A 271 -2.98 6.52 9.62
CA TRP A 271 -3.01 5.83 8.33
C TRP A 271 -4.21 4.88 8.26
N THR A 272 -5.00 5.02 7.20
CA THR A 272 -6.24 4.30 6.98
C THR A 272 -6.22 3.67 5.60
N ILE A 273 -6.49 2.36 5.50
CA ILE A 273 -6.69 1.70 4.20
C ILE A 273 -8.02 2.13 3.58
N ILE A 274 -8.09 2.23 2.25
CA ILE A 274 -9.34 2.48 1.52
C ILE A 274 -10.47 1.51 1.93
N LYS A 275 -11.71 2.01 1.92
CA LYS A 275 -12.90 1.19 2.28
C LYS A 275 -13.14 0.10 1.22
N LYS A 276 -13.78 -1.02 1.62
CA LYS A 276 -14.08 -2.18 0.73
C LYS A 276 -14.84 -1.79 -0.56
N ILE A 277 -15.72 -0.78 -0.51
CA ILE A 277 -16.42 -0.25 -1.69
C ILE A 277 -15.41 0.31 -2.71
N MET A 278 -14.44 1.10 -2.26
CA MET A 278 -13.39 1.65 -3.10
C MET A 278 -12.45 0.55 -3.61
N MET A 279 -12.11 -0.42 -2.77
CA MET A 279 -11.31 -1.58 -3.19
C MET A 279 -11.98 -2.33 -4.35
N LYS A 280 -13.28 -2.65 -4.22
CA LYS A 280 -14.07 -3.31 -5.28
C LYS A 280 -14.11 -2.49 -6.55
N ARG A 281 -14.21 -1.15 -6.45
CA ARG A 281 -14.19 -0.25 -7.61
C ARG A 281 -12.84 -0.27 -8.35
N LEU A 282 -11.72 -0.30 -7.63
CA LEU A 282 -10.38 -0.30 -8.22
C LEU A 282 -9.98 -1.65 -8.82
N VAL A 283 -10.36 -2.74 -8.13
CA VAL A 283 -10.01 -4.11 -8.52
C VAL A 283 -11.02 -4.67 -9.54
N GLY A 284 -12.27 -4.20 -9.53
CA GLY A 284 -13.37 -4.74 -10.34
C GLY A 284 -14.03 -5.98 -9.73
N HIS A 285 -13.48 -6.51 -8.64
CA HIS A 285 -14.03 -7.60 -7.84
C HIS A 285 -13.63 -7.46 -6.36
N SER A 286 -14.14 -8.32 -5.50
CA SER A 286 -13.82 -8.32 -4.07
C SER A 286 -12.39 -8.82 -3.84
N PRO A 287 -11.49 -8.08 -3.16
CA PRO A 287 -10.07 -8.44 -3.06
C PRO A 287 -9.81 -9.53 -1.99
N ASP A 288 -10.49 -10.66 -2.11
CA ASP A 288 -10.58 -11.65 -1.04
C ASP A 288 -9.26 -12.43 -0.88
N PHE A 289 -8.45 -12.57 -1.94
CA PHE A 289 -7.15 -13.24 -1.85
C PHE A 289 -6.15 -12.39 -1.07
N ILE A 290 -6.02 -11.11 -1.40
CA ILE A 290 -5.07 -10.24 -0.69
C ILE A 290 -5.54 -9.90 0.73
N GLU A 291 -6.85 -9.83 0.97
CA GLU A 291 -7.37 -9.66 2.33
C GLU A 291 -7.13 -10.90 3.18
N ALA A 292 -7.30 -12.11 2.63
CA ALA A 292 -6.90 -13.34 3.30
C ALA A 292 -5.40 -13.34 3.63
N MET A 293 -4.54 -12.84 2.73
CA MET A 293 -3.10 -12.73 3.01
C MET A 293 -2.78 -11.70 4.10
N LEU A 294 -3.39 -10.52 4.04
CA LEU A 294 -3.21 -9.44 5.01
C LEU A 294 -3.54 -9.87 6.44
N MET A 295 -4.59 -10.68 6.63
CA MET A 295 -5.00 -11.15 7.96
C MET A 295 -3.91 -11.96 8.68
N ARG A 296 -2.96 -12.54 7.96
CA ARG A 296 -1.79 -13.22 8.53
C ARG A 296 -0.99 -12.33 9.50
N MET A 297 -1.06 -11.01 9.33
CA MET A 297 -0.38 -10.04 10.19
C MET A 297 -0.86 -10.08 11.65
N ILE A 298 -2.01 -10.69 11.95
CA ILE A 298 -2.54 -10.74 13.31
C ILE A 298 -1.60 -11.42 14.30
N PHE A 299 -0.85 -12.42 13.86
CA PHE A 299 0.08 -13.13 14.73
C PHE A 299 1.35 -12.31 15.04
N GLU A 300 1.61 -11.28 14.26
CA GLU A 300 2.66 -10.29 14.55
C GLU A 300 2.14 -9.17 15.43
N ILE A 301 0.89 -8.75 15.23
CA ILE A 301 0.28 -7.67 16.01
C ILE A 301 -0.06 -8.16 17.42
N LYS A 302 -0.70 -9.33 17.52
CA LYS A 302 -1.12 -9.93 18.79
C LYS A 302 -0.13 -11.03 19.15
N HIS A 303 0.95 -10.65 19.83
CA HIS A 303 1.81 -11.64 20.47
C HIS A 303 1.01 -12.37 21.56
N LYS A 304 1.08 -13.71 21.58
CA LYS A 304 0.59 -14.48 22.73
C LYS A 304 1.38 -14.04 23.95
N ARG A 305 0.75 -13.27 24.86
CA ARG A 305 1.25 -13.20 26.23
C ARG A 305 1.23 -14.62 26.76
N LYS A 306 2.39 -15.24 26.94
CA LYS A 306 2.50 -16.45 27.75
C LYS A 306 2.06 -16.05 29.16
N HIS A 307 0.80 -16.30 29.49
CA HIS A 307 0.40 -16.34 30.89
C HIS A 307 1.12 -17.54 31.49
N ILE A 308 2.32 -17.31 32.02
CA ILE A 308 2.92 -18.24 32.96
C ILE A 308 2.04 -18.11 34.21
N LYS A 309 0.99 -18.94 34.31
CA LYS A 309 0.38 -19.22 35.61
C LYS A 309 1.50 -19.84 36.43
N GLY A 310 1.83 -19.19 37.55
CA GLY A 310 3.00 -19.51 38.35
C GLY A 310 3.18 -21.00 38.54
N LEU A 311 4.42 -21.46 38.44
CA LEU A 311 4.83 -22.64 39.18
C LEU A 311 4.46 -22.37 40.63
N GLY A 312 3.35 -22.96 41.08
CA GLY A 312 3.08 -23.10 42.48
C GLY A 312 4.29 -23.77 43.09
N LEU A 313 4.90 -23.10 44.06
CA LEU A 313 5.86 -23.70 44.98
C LEU A 313 5.29 -25.04 45.47
N ILE A 314 5.88 -26.12 45.01
CA ILE A 314 5.95 -27.41 45.70
C ILE A 314 7.43 -27.61 46.02
#